data_AF-A0A453NQ15-F1
#
_entry.id   AF-A0A453NQ15-F1
#
_cell.length_a   1.000
_cell.length_b   1.000
_cell.length_c   1.000
_cell.angle_alpha   90.00
_cell.angle_beta   90.00
_cell.angle_gamma   90.00
#
_symmetry.space_group_name_H-M   'P 1'
#
loop_
_entity.id
_entity.type
_entity.pdbx_description
1 polymer ?
#
loop_
_entity_poly.entity_id
_entity_poly.type
_entity_poly.pdbx_seq_one_letter_code
_entity_poly.pdbx_strand_id
1 'polypeptide(L)'
;PQLAEVMVEFNKKDNIFNLKGLALGNPVLHFTTDFNSRAEYFWSHGLISDSTYRIFTSVCNYSRYVSEYYGGSLSPLCARVMNQVTRETSRFVDKYDVTLDVCLSSVLSQSMILSPHKRVGHRIDVCVEDETVNYLNRKDVQEALHAKLIGVKKWAVCSRYLIYRLI
;
A
#
# COMPACT_ATOMS: atom_id res chain seq x y z
N PRO A 1 14.07 -11.96 6.20
CA PRO A 1 14.14 -12.11 4.73
C PRO A 1 14.23 -13.59 4.33
N GLN A 2 13.09 -14.19 4.02
CA GLN A 2 12.91 -15.64 3.96
C GLN A 2 13.67 -16.29 2.80
N LEU A 3 13.68 -15.66 1.60
CA LEU A 3 14.39 -16.21 0.45
C LEU A 3 15.91 -16.26 0.66
N ALA A 4 16.48 -15.20 1.23
CA ALA A 4 17.91 -15.09 1.48
C ALA A 4 18.41 -16.16 2.45
N GLU A 5 17.63 -16.44 3.50
CA GLU A 5 17.89 -17.51 4.46
C GLU A 5 17.96 -18.88 3.76
N VAL A 6 16.98 -19.19 2.91
CA VAL A 6 16.95 -20.44 2.15
C VAL A 6 18.15 -20.56 1.20
N MET A 7 18.57 -19.47 0.55
CA MET A 7 19.75 -19.47 -0.32
C MET A 7 21.03 -19.77 0.45
N VAL A 8 21.20 -19.19 1.65
CA VAL A 8 22.36 -19.45 2.52
C VAL A 8 22.36 -20.89 3.03
N GLU A 9 21.20 -21.40 3.44
CA GLU A 9 21.06 -22.81 3.85
C GLU A 9 21.36 -23.78 2.71
N PHE A 10 20.92 -23.47 1.49
CA PHE A 10 21.22 -24.27 0.31
C PHE A 10 22.72 -24.31 0.02
N ASN A 11 23.41 -23.18 0.13
CA ASN A 11 24.87 -23.09 -0.07
C ASN A 11 25.69 -23.94 0.90
N LYS A 12 25.13 -24.36 2.04
CA LYS A 12 25.80 -25.33 2.94
C LYS A 12 25.91 -26.73 2.31
N LYS A 13 25.03 -27.05 1.37
CA LYS A 13 25.02 -28.34 0.64
C LYS A 13 25.66 -28.19 -0.73
N ASP A 14 25.24 -27.18 -1.49
CA ASP A 14 25.74 -26.91 -2.83
C ASP A 14 25.87 -25.40 -3.04
N ASN A 15 27.11 -24.94 -3.18
CA ASN A 15 27.48 -23.51 -3.12
C ASN A 15 27.29 -22.82 -4.48
N ILE A 16 26.04 -22.68 -4.91
CA ILE A 16 25.67 -22.09 -6.20
C ILE A 16 25.33 -20.60 -6.13
N PHE A 17 24.92 -20.09 -4.96
CA PHE A 17 24.47 -18.71 -4.81
C PHE A 17 25.60 -17.80 -4.32
N ASN A 18 26.00 -16.80 -5.10
CA ASN A 18 26.96 -15.78 -4.64
C ASN A 18 26.26 -14.59 -3.96
N LEU A 19 25.49 -14.83 -2.89
CA LEU A 19 24.74 -13.78 -2.20
C LEU A 19 25.69 -12.82 -1.47
N LYS A 20 25.60 -11.52 -1.77
CA LYS A 20 26.46 -10.48 -1.17
C LYS A 20 25.78 -9.56 -0.16
N GLY A 21 24.47 -9.41 -0.25
CA GLY A 21 23.74 -8.49 0.61
C GLY A 21 22.25 -8.43 0.26
N LEU A 22 21.51 -7.68 1.06
CA LEU A 22 20.07 -7.49 0.95
C LEU A 22 19.74 -6.00 1.05
N ALA A 23 18.94 -5.50 0.11
CA ALA A 23 18.37 -4.16 0.16
C ALA A 23 16.86 -4.28 0.32
N LEU A 24 16.29 -3.60 1.30
CA LEU A 24 14.86 -3.61 1.61
C LEU A 24 14.36 -2.17 1.65
N GLY A 25 13.48 -1.79 0.72
CA GLY A 25 12.82 -0.49 0.71
C GLY A 25 11.48 -0.57 1.44
N ASN A 26 11.30 0.26 2.48
CA ASN A 26 10.09 0.35 3.31
C ASN A 26 9.47 -1.02 3.69
N PRO A 27 10.26 -1.96 4.23
CA PRO A 27 9.76 -3.30 4.55
C PRO A 27 8.82 -3.29 5.76
N VAL A 28 8.02 -4.35 5.87
CA VAL A 28 7.45 -4.78 7.16
C VAL A 28 8.40 -5.82 7.76
N LEU A 29 9.08 -5.47 8.85
CA LEU A 29 10.01 -6.32 9.60
C LEU A 29 9.42 -6.79 10.93
N HIS A 30 8.63 -5.93 11.59
CA HIS A 30 7.97 -6.24 12.84
C HIS A 30 6.50 -5.79 12.78
N PHE A 31 5.61 -6.75 12.54
CA PHE A 31 4.18 -6.53 12.30
C PHE A 31 3.56 -5.50 13.26
N THR A 32 3.68 -5.71 14.56
CA THR A 32 3.06 -4.84 15.56
C THR A 32 3.65 -3.44 15.55
N THR A 33 4.98 -3.31 15.48
CA THR A 33 5.66 -2.01 15.56
C THR A 33 5.43 -1.20 14.30
N ASP A 34 5.65 -1.81 13.14
CA ASP A 34 5.57 -1.14 11.85
C ASP A 34 4.14 -0.69 11.58
N PHE A 35 3.14 -1.53 11.84
CA PHE A 35 1.75 -1.13 11.67
C PHE A 35 1.32 -0.08 12.69
N ASN A 36 1.66 -0.22 13.98
CA ASN A 36 1.22 0.75 14.99
C ASN A 36 1.90 2.13 14.84
N SER A 37 3.09 2.20 14.22
CA SER A 37 3.76 3.48 13.91
C SER A 37 2.90 4.42 13.06
N ARG A 38 1.94 3.89 12.29
CA ARG A 38 1.05 4.67 11.42
C ARG A 38 0.22 5.69 12.18
N ALA A 39 -0.18 5.39 13.42
CA ALA A 39 -0.95 6.34 14.22
C ALA A 39 -0.14 7.59 14.54
N GLU A 40 1.11 7.41 14.98
CA GLU A 40 2.02 8.51 15.29
C GLU A 40 2.45 9.27 14.04
N TYR A 41 2.68 8.55 12.93
CA TYR A 41 2.98 9.16 11.65
C TYR A 41 1.85 10.09 11.19
N PHE A 42 0.60 9.63 11.18
CA PHE A 42 -0.53 10.48 10.79
C PHE A 42 -0.73 11.68 11.71
N TRP A 43 -0.55 11.50 13.02
CA TRP A 43 -0.71 12.58 13.99
C TRP A 43 0.39 13.64 13.86
N SER A 44 1.65 13.23 13.79
CA SER A 44 2.80 14.13 13.64
C SER A 44 2.81 14.90 12.31
N HIS A 45 2.11 14.38 11.29
CA HIS A 45 1.94 15.04 9.99
C HIS A 45 0.62 15.83 9.88
N GLY A 46 -0.10 16.01 10.99
CA GLY A 46 -1.31 16.84 11.04
C GLY A 46 -2.52 16.26 10.29
N LEU A 47 -2.51 14.95 9.99
CA LEU A 47 -3.58 14.28 9.23
C LEU A 47 -4.74 13.84 10.12
N ILE A 48 -4.51 13.69 11.42
CA ILE A 48 -5.53 13.30 12.40
C ILE A 48 -5.42 14.16 13.66
N SER A 49 -6.55 14.36 14.32
CA SER A 49 -6.64 15.10 15.59
C SER A 49 -6.07 14.30 16.76
N ASP A 50 -5.70 14.98 17.85
CA ASP A 50 -5.29 14.37 19.12
C ASP A 50 -6.33 13.36 19.63
N SER A 51 -7.61 13.68 19.47
CA SER A 51 -8.71 12.81 19.88
C SER A 51 -8.73 11.49 19.10
N THR A 52 -8.44 11.56 17.80
CA THR A 52 -8.36 10.41 16.90
C THR A 52 -7.09 9.61 17.14
N TYR A 53 -5.95 10.26 17.32
CA TYR A 53 -4.70 9.61 17.69
C TYR A 53 -4.83 8.80 18.99
N ARG A 54 -5.48 9.36 20.01
CA ARG A 54 -5.71 8.68 21.29
C ARG A 54 -6.50 7.38 21.11
N ILE A 55 -7.62 7.39 20.39
CA ILE A 55 -8.41 6.17 20.18
C ILE A 55 -7.71 5.20 19.20
N PHE A 56 -6.94 5.72 18.25
CA PHE A 56 -6.20 4.92 17.28
C PHE A 56 -4.98 4.24 17.90
N THR A 57 -4.50 4.68 19.05
CA THR A 57 -3.44 4.02 19.82
C THR A 57 -3.98 3.15 20.94
N SER A 58 -5.02 3.60 21.66
CA SER A 58 -5.47 2.94 22.89
C SER A 58 -6.70 2.03 22.74
N VAL A 59 -7.60 2.30 21.78
CA VAL A 59 -8.87 1.58 21.62
C VAL A 59 -8.73 0.47 20.58
N CYS A 60 -8.24 0.82 19.39
CA CYS A 60 -7.86 -0.14 18.36
C CYS A 60 -6.61 0.34 17.64
N ASN A 61 -5.48 -0.25 18.00
CA ASN A 61 -4.23 -0.01 17.29
C ASN A 61 -4.24 -0.62 15.88
N TYR A 62 -3.39 -0.10 15.00
CA TYR A 62 -3.46 -0.45 13.58
C TYR A 62 -3.11 -1.92 13.33
N SER A 63 -2.17 -2.49 14.07
CA SER A 63 -1.83 -3.91 13.97
C SER A 63 -3.01 -4.82 14.29
N ARG A 64 -3.78 -4.52 15.35
CA ARG A 64 -5.03 -5.21 15.69
C ARG A 64 -6.06 -5.08 14.58
N TYR A 65 -6.26 -3.87 14.04
CA TYR A 65 -7.18 -3.66 12.92
C TYR A 65 -6.81 -4.53 11.72
N VAL A 66 -5.53 -4.55 11.33
CA VAL A 66 -5.04 -5.35 10.20
C VAL A 66 -5.31 -6.84 10.46
N SER A 67 -4.99 -7.35 11.64
CA SER A 67 -5.26 -8.76 12.00
C SER A 67 -6.76 -9.10 11.96
N GLU A 68 -7.62 -8.28 12.57
CA GLU A 68 -9.07 -8.53 12.58
C GLU A 68 -9.69 -8.43 11.18
N TYR A 69 -9.23 -7.47 10.37
CA TYR A 69 -9.72 -7.24 9.01
C TYR A 69 -9.38 -8.42 8.08
N TYR A 70 -8.12 -8.83 8.03
CA TYR A 70 -7.71 -9.97 7.20
C TYR A 70 -8.14 -11.32 7.78
N GLY A 71 -8.34 -11.39 9.10
CA GLY A 71 -8.91 -12.56 9.78
C GLY A 71 -10.44 -12.68 9.64
N GLY A 72 -11.11 -11.75 8.95
CA GLY A 72 -12.56 -11.80 8.73
C GLY A 72 -13.41 -11.60 9.99
N SER A 73 -12.84 -11.05 11.06
CA SER A 73 -13.46 -10.90 12.39
C SER A 73 -13.36 -9.46 12.90
N LEU A 74 -13.53 -8.48 12.01
CA LEU A 74 -13.46 -7.06 12.34
C LEU A 74 -14.46 -6.66 13.43
N SER A 75 -13.96 -6.25 14.58
CA SER A 75 -14.80 -5.79 15.67
C SER A 75 -15.47 -4.45 15.34
N PRO A 76 -16.72 -4.22 15.80
CA PRO A 76 -17.40 -2.93 15.60
C PRO A 76 -16.62 -1.74 16.16
N LEU A 77 -15.83 -1.97 17.20
CA LEU A 77 -14.97 -0.97 17.83
C LEU A 77 -13.80 -0.58 16.92
N CYS A 78 -13.05 -1.55 16.38
CA CYS A 78 -12.01 -1.27 15.41
C CYS A 78 -12.55 -0.63 14.12
N ALA A 79 -13.70 -1.09 13.64
CA ALA A 79 -14.37 -0.48 12.49
C ALA A 79 -14.67 1.02 12.73
N ARG A 80 -15.18 1.38 13.91
CA ARG A 80 -15.45 2.80 14.26
C ARG A 80 -14.18 3.64 14.33
N VAL A 81 -13.13 3.14 14.98
CA VAL A 81 -11.83 3.84 15.06
C VAL A 81 -11.28 4.09 13.65
N MET A 82 -11.24 3.06 12.80
CA MET A 82 -10.73 3.20 11.44
C MET A 82 -11.60 4.08 10.53
N ASN A 83 -12.91 4.11 10.75
CA ASN A 83 -13.80 5.04 10.06
C ASN A 83 -13.48 6.49 10.43
N GLN A 84 -13.18 6.77 11.71
CA GLN A 84 -12.78 8.11 12.16
C GLN A 84 -11.43 8.52 11.57
N VAL A 85 -10.43 7.64 11.60
CA VAL A 85 -9.13 7.85 10.95
C VAL A 85 -9.31 8.13 9.46
N THR A 86 -10.08 7.30 8.76
CA THR A 86 -10.30 7.44 7.31
C THR A 86 -11.04 8.72 6.94
N ARG A 87 -11.96 9.19 7.79
CA ARG A 87 -12.65 10.47 7.58
C ARG A 87 -11.70 11.65 7.68
N GLU A 88 -10.78 11.64 8.64
CA GLU A 88 -9.82 12.72 8.84
C GLU A 88 -8.72 12.72 7.78
N THR A 89 -8.15 11.56 7.44
CA THR A 89 -7.18 11.46 6.34
C THR A 89 -7.82 11.76 4.97
N SER A 90 -9.13 11.51 4.84
CA SER A 90 -9.91 11.64 3.61
C SER A 90 -9.41 10.72 2.48
N ARG A 91 -10.04 10.85 1.29
CA ARG A 91 -9.63 10.18 0.05
C ARG A 91 -8.64 11.00 -0.79
N PHE A 92 -8.31 12.22 -0.35
CA PHE A 92 -7.43 13.16 -1.07
C PHE A 92 -6.00 13.17 -0.51
N VAL A 93 -5.68 12.22 0.36
CA VAL A 93 -4.34 11.98 0.88
C VAL A 93 -3.95 10.57 0.52
N ASP A 94 -2.82 10.40 -0.15
CA ASP A 94 -2.23 9.08 -0.36
C ASP A 94 -1.58 8.61 0.95
N LYS A 95 -1.91 7.38 1.35
CA LYS A 95 -1.40 6.76 2.58
C LYS A 95 0.01 6.18 2.39
N TYR A 96 0.45 6.00 1.15
CA TYR A 96 1.81 5.59 0.80
C TYR A 96 2.76 6.80 0.70
N ASP A 97 2.24 7.96 0.29
CA ASP A 97 2.97 9.23 0.30
C ASP A 97 2.05 10.42 0.60
N VAL A 98 2.08 10.89 1.84
CA VAL A 98 1.20 11.97 2.33
C VAL A 98 1.56 13.35 1.78
N THR A 99 2.69 13.47 1.08
CA THR A 99 3.17 14.72 0.49
C THR A 99 2.79 14.88 -0.98
N LEU A 100 2.40 13.79 -1.62
CA LEU A 100 1.95 13.78 -3.02
C LEU A 100 0.45 14.01 -3.14
N ASP A 101 0.05 14.45 -4.35
CA ASP A 101 -1.36 14.53 -4.72
C ASP A 101 -1.90 13.14 -5.06
N VAL A 102 -3.22 13.00 -5.10
CA VAL A 102 -3.88 11.74 -5.47
C VAL A 102 -4.21 11.68 -6.96
N CYS A 103 -4.24 10.49 -7.53
CA CYS A 103 -4.82 10.31 -8.86
C CYS A 103 -6.32 10.60 -8.83
N LEU A 104 -6.73 11.71 -9.45
CA LEU A 104 -8.13 12.08 -9.57
C LEU A 104 -8.75 11.44 -10.80
N SER A 105 -10.00 10.97 -10.64
CA SER A 105 -10.78 10.52 -11.78
C SER A 105 -11.00 11.64 -12.80
N SER A 106 -11.22 11.28 -14.07
CA SER A 106 -11.42 12.23 -15.17
C SER A 106 -12.50 13.29 -14.88
N VAL A 107 -13.58 12.92 -14.19
CA VAL A 107 -14.68 13.83 -13.80
C VAL A 107 -14.23 14.83 -12.73
N LEU A 108 -13.45 14.42 -11.73
CA LEU A 108 -12.93 15.31 -10.68
C LEU A 108 -11.81 16.21 -11.23
N SER A 109 -10.97 15.68 -12.10
CA SER A 109 -9.93 16.44 -12.80
C SER A 109 -10.51 17.58 -13.65
N GLN A 110 -11.64 17.34 -14.34
CA GLN A 110 -12.36 18.39 -15.08
C GLN A 110 -12.80 19.56 -14.18
N SER A 111 -13.21 19.28 -12.93
CA SER A 111 -13.59 20.33 -11.98
C SER A 111 -12.41 21.17 -11.48
N MET A 112 -11.19 20.60 -11.42
CA MET A 112 -9.98 21.33 -11.03
C MET A 112 -9.46 22.26 -12.15
N ILE A 113 -9.71 21.93 -13.42
CA ILE A 113 -9.35 22.80 -14.55
C ILE A 113 -10.05 24.17 -14.46
N LEU A 114 -11.22 24.24 -13.82
CA LEU A 114 -11.99 25.48 -13.59
C LEU A 114 -11.38 26.39 -12.51
N SER A 115 -10.34 25.95 -11.79
CA SER A 115 -9.63 26.72 -10.77
C SER A 115 -8.19 27.03 -11.22
N PRO A 116 -7.88 28.25 -11.70
CA PRO A 116 -6.63 28.52 -12.44
C PRO A 116 -5.35 28.56 -11.57
N HIS A 117 -5.47 28.54 -10.24
CA HIS A 117 -4.35 28.74 -9.34
C HIS A 117 -3.68 27.42 -8.96
N LYS A 118 -2.75 26.94 -9.79
CA LYS A 118 -1.56 26.11 -9.44
C LYS A 118 -1.04 25.38 -10.69
N ARG A 119 -0.15 26.01 -11.45
CA ARG A 119 0.57 25.36 -12.56
C ARG A 119 2.04 25.78 -12.61
N VAL A 120 2.77 25.60 -11.51
CA VAL A 120 4.24 25.77 -11.53
C VAL A 120 4.88 24.69 -10.65
N GLY A 121 5.47 23.68 -11.28
CA GLY A 121 6.18 22.57 -10.64
C GLY A 121 6.33 21.37 -11.58
N HIS A 122 7.41 20.60 -11.41
CA HIS A 122 7.54 19.28 -12.07
C HIS A 122 6.32 18.44 -11.70
N ARG A 123 5.51 18.09 -12.69
CA ARG A 123 4.32 17.26 -12.47
C ARG A 123 4.79 15.83 -12.25
N ILE A 124 4.84 15.42 -10.99
CA ILE A 124 4.92 14.00 -10.64
C ILE A 124 3.62 13.38 -11.13
N ASP A 125 3.73 12.33 -11.95
CA ASP A 125 2.56 11.58 -12.40
C ASP A 125 2.08 10.70 -11.25
N VAL A 126 0.92 11.04 -10.71
CA VAL A 126 0.28 10.34 -9.59
C VAL A 126 -0.64 9.21 -10.06
N CYS A 127 -0.86 9.07 -11.38
CA CYS A 127 -1.75 8.08 -11.99
C CYS A 127 -1.00 6.91 -12.66
N VAL A 128 0.31 6.78 -12.43
CA VAL A 128 1.17 5.74 -13.03
C VAL A 128 0.63 4.32 -12.84
N GLU A 129 -0.05 4.03 -11.73
CA GLU A 129 -0.65 2.72 -11.50
C GLU A 129 -1.74 2.38 -12.52
N ASP A 130 -2.65 3.33 -12.81
CA ASP A 130 -3.73 3.14 -13.80
C ASP A 130 -3.16 2.98 -15.21
N GLU A 131 -2.14 3.77 -15.54
CA GLU A 131 -1.43 3.65 -16.81
C GLU A 131 -0.74 2.29 -16.96
N THR A 132 -0.11 1.82 -15.88
CA THR A 132 0.55 0.50 -15.81
C THR A 132 -0.47 -0.62 -16.01
N VAL A 133 -1.63 -0.56 -15.35
CA VAL A 133 -2.72 -1.53 -15.51
C VAL A 133 -3.21 -1.54 -16.96
N ASN A 134 -3.40 -0.37 -17.58
CA ASN A 134 -3.83 -0.28 -18.97
C ASN A 134 -2.78 -0.85 -19.92
N TYR A 135 -1.51 -0.51 -19.72
CA TYR A 135 -0.40 -0.97 -20.55
C TYR A 135 -0.23 -2.48 -20.49
N LEU A 136 -0.14 -3.07 -19.30
CA LEU A 136 0.09 -4.52 -19.10
C LEU A 136 -1.10 -5.40 -19.51
N ASN A 137 -2.29 -4.80 -19.70
CA ASN A 137 -3.46 -5.51 -20.21
C ASN A 137 -3.63 -5.43 -21.74
N ARG A 138 -2.73 -4.74 -22.46
CA ARG A 138 -2.72 -4.79 -23.93
C ARG A 138 -2.25 -6.15 -24.44
N LYS A 139 -2.89 -6.64 -25.50
CA LYS A 139 -2.57 -7.96 -26.08
C LYS A 139 -1.15 -8.02 -26.64
N ASP A 140 -0.72 -6.98 -27.34
CA ASP A 140 0.63 -6.90 -27.92
C ASP A 140 1.71 -6.85 -26.84
N VAL A 141 1.45 -6.18 -25.72
CA VAL A 141 2.35 -6.17 -24.54
C VAL A 141 2.43 -7.55 -23.90
N GLN A 142 1.30 -8.24 -23.73
CA GLN A 142 1.29 -9.60 -23.18
C GLN A 142 2.04 -10.59 -24.07
N GLU A 143 1.88 -10.49 -25.39
CA GLU A 143 2.60 -11.31 -26.37
C GLU A 143 4.11 -11.05 -26.31
N ALA A 144 4.52 -9.78 -26.26
CA ALA A 144 5.93 -9.38 -26.16
C ALA A 144 6.58 -9.84 -24.85
N LEU A 145 5.83 -9.88 -23.74
CA LEU A 145 6.31 -10.38 -22.44
C LEU A 145 6.17 -11.91 -22.29
N HIS A 146 5.67 -12.60 -23.32
CA HIS A 146 5.32 -14.02 -23.27
C HIS A 146 4.38 -14.38 -22.11
N ALA A 147 3.52 -13.44 -21.72
CA ALA A 147 2.58 -13.59 -20.62
C ALA A 147 1.30 -14.31 -21.08
N LYS A 148 0.86 -15.31 -20.30
CA LYS A 148 -0.42 -16.00 -20.50
C LYS A 148 -1.28 -15.84 -19.25
N LEU A 149 -2.49 -15.33 -19.43
CA LEU A 149 -3.47 -15.21 -18.35
C LEU A 149 -4.14 -16.56 -18.11
N ILE A 150 -3.60 -17.33 -17.16
CA ILE A 150 -4.16 -18.64 -16.75
C ILE A 150 -4.90 -18.45 -15.43
N GLY A 151 -6.20 -18.77 -15.41
CA GLY A 151 -7.02 -18.65 -14.20
C GLY A 151 -7.37 -17.22 -13.77
N VAL A 152 -6.96 -16.21 -14.54
CA VAL A 152 -7.30 -14.79 -14.32
C VAL A 152 -7.76 -14.14 -15.62
N LYS A 153 -8.65 -13.15 -15.53
CA LYS A 153 -9.21 -12.45 -16.72
C LYS A 153 -8.36 -11.29 -17.20
N LYS A 154 -7.63 -10.66 -16.28
CA LYS A 154 -6.81 -9.47 -16.52
C LYS A 154 -5.63 -9.47 -15.57
N TRP A 155 -4.53 -8.84 -15.98
CA TRP A 155 -3.46 -8.47 -15.07
C TRP A 155 -3.96 -7.40 -14.09
N ALA A 156 -3.53 -7.49 -12.83
CA ALA A 156 -3.85 -6.53 -11.78
C ALA A 156 -2.66 -6.39 -10.82
N VAL A 157 -2.52 -5.21 -10.21
CA VAL A 157 -1.43 -4.86 -9.29
C VAL A 157 -1.42 -5.77 -8.06
N CYS A 158 -2.60 -6.07 -7.52
CA CYS A 158 -2.75 -6.95 -6.37
C CYS A 158 -3.83 -8.02 -6.64
N SER A 159 -3.62 -9.22 -6.10
CA SER A 159 -4.59 -10.32 -6.13
C SER A 159 -5.34 -10.41 -4.82
N ARG A 160 -6.68 -10.51 -4.88
CA ARG A 160 -7.51 -10.75 -3.69
C ARG A 160 -7.44 -12.21 -3.20
N TYR A 161 -6.88 -13.11 -4.01
CA TYR A 161 -6.77 -14.53 -3.70
C TYR A 161 -5.43 -14.89 -3.04
N LEU A 162 -4.40 -14.06 -3.22
CA LEU A 162 -3.11 -14.23 -2.56
C LEU A 162 -3.19 -13.60 -1.16
N ILE A 163 -3.46 -14.43 -0.16
CA ILE A 163 -3.50 -14.01 1.24
C ILE A 163 -2.23 -14.52 1.91
N TYR A 164 -1.38 -13.59 2.32
CA TYR A 164 -0.23 -13.92 3.15
C TYR A 164 -0.70 -14.15 4.58
N ARG A 165 -0.15 -15.16 5.25
CA ARG A 165 -0.39 -15.38 6.67
C ARG A 165 0.23 -14.23 7.45
N LEU A 166 -0.62 -13.31 7.90
CA LEU A 166 -0.24 -12.20 8.77
C LEU A 166 -0.38 -12.69 10.21
N ILE A 167 0.63 -13.47 10.64
CA ILE A 167 0.74 -14.17 11.93
C ILE A 167 -0.17 -15.41 12.01
#